data_AF-A0A944PM21-F1
#
_entry.id   AF-A0A944PM21-F1
#
_cell.length_a   1.000
_cell.length_b   1.000
_cell.length_c   1.000
_cell.angle_alpha   90.00
_cell.angle_beta   90.00
_cell.angle_gamma   90.00
#
_symmetry.space_group_name_H-M   'P 1'
#
loop_
_entity.id
_entity.type
_entity.pdbx_description
1 polymer ?
#
loop_
_entity_poly.entity_id
_entity_poly.type
_entity_poly.pdbx_seq_one_letter_code
_entity_poly.pdbx_strand_id
1 'polypeptide(L)' 'MPASGEAASLGLAAGTPVVLVVRTAFAADGQVVEVNEMVLDASAYVLEHAFDAP' A
#
# COMPACT_ATOMS: atom_id res chain seq x y z
N MET A 1 -9.87 -6.80 3.20
CA MET A 1 -11.00 -6.26 2.41
C MET A 1 -11.15 -4.80 2.76
N PRO A 2 -11.50 -3.91 1.81
CA PRO A 2 -11.59 -2.48 2.08
C PRO A 2 -12.71 -2.19 3.08
N ALA A 3 -12.47 -1.24 3.97
CA ALA A 3 -13.51 -0.63 4.77
C ALA A 3 -14.51 0.11 3.85
N SER A 4 -15.72 0.39 4.33
CA SER A 4 -16.76 1.03 3.52
C SER A 4 -16.32 2.38 2.92
N GLY A 5 -15.60 3.19 3.70
CA GLY A 5 -15.05 4.46 3.22
C GLY A 5 -13.97 4.31 2.14
N GLU A 6 -13.10 3.31 2.28
CA GLU A 6 -12.05 3.00 1.31
C GLU A 6 -12.66 2.48 0.01
N ALA A 7 -13.64 1.57 0.11
CA ALA A 7 -14.37 1.05 -1.05
C ALA A 7 -15.06 2.17 -1.83
N ALA A 8 -15.70 3.12 -1.14
CA ALA A 8 -16.32 4.28 -1.78
C ALA A 8 -15.28 5.20 -2.43
N SER A 9 -14.19 5.52 -1.72
CA SER A 9 -13.14 6.42 -2.22
C SER A 9 -12.41 5.84 -3.44
N LEU A 10 -12.26 4.52 -3.50
CA LEU A 10 -11.54 3.82 -4.57
C LEU A 10 -12.48 3.27 -5.66
N GLY A 11 -13.80 3.41 -5.51
CA GLY A 11 -14.78 2.87 -6.45
C GLY A 11 -14.83 1.34 -6.50
N LEU A 12 -14.50 0.67 -5.39
CA LEU A 12 -14.45 -0.78 -5.29
C LEU A 12 -15.78 -1.36 -4.84
N ALA A 13 -16.09 -2.56 -5.33
CA ALA A 13 -17.21 -3.32 -4.78
C ALA A 13 -16.89 -3.79 -3.34
N ALA A 14 -17.92 -3.96 -2.54
CA ALA A 14 -17.77 -4.57 -1.23
C ALA A 14 -17.18 -5.97 -1.39
N GLY A 15 -16.10 -6.26 -0.67
CA GLY A 15 -15.42 -7.54 -0.81
C GLY A 15 -14.48 -7.64 -2.03
N THR A 16 -14.09 -6.53 -2.68
CA THR A 16 -12.93 -6.54 -3.59
C THR A 16 -11.63 -6.73 -2.81
N PRO A 17 -10.74 -7.67 -3.18
CA PRO A 17 -9.44 -7.84 -2.54
C PRO A 17 -8.56 -6.58 -2.67
N VAL A 18 -7.79 -6.29 -1.63
CA VAL A 18 -6.88 -5.13 -1.57
C VAL A 18 -5.55 -5.54 -0.97
N VAL A 19 -4.49 -4.83 -1.33
CA VAL A 19 -3.17 -4.89 -0.70
C VAL A 19 -3.05 -3.74 0.28
N LEU A 20 -2.61 -4.03 1.51
CA LEU A 20 -2.28 -3.02 2.50
C LEU A 20 -0.77 -2.82 2.54
N VAL A 21 -0.32 -1.57 2.42
CA VAL A 21 1.10 -1.20 2.50
C VAL A 21 1.27 -0.15 3.60
N VAL A 22 2.17 -0.41 4.53
CA VAL A 22 2.64 0.58 5.51
C VAL A 22 4.11 0.84 5.22
N ARG A 23 4.44 2.08 4.88
CA ARG A 23 5.80 2.50 4.54
C ARG A 23 6.25 3.63 5.46
N THR A 24 7.44 3.49 6.02
CA THR A 24 8.16 4.60 6.65
C THR A 24 9.26 5.06 5.71
N ALA A 25 9.25 6.33 5.31
CA ALA A 25 10.32 6.91 4.52
C ALA A 25 11.30 7.68 5.42
N PHE A 26 12.58 7.53 5.13
CA PHE A 26 13.68 8.15 5.86
C PHE A 26 14.47 9.08 4.94
N ALA A 27 14.88 10.23 5.45
CA ALA A 27 15.87 11.08 4.80
C ALA A 27 17.28 10.44 4.91
N ALA A 28 18.24 11.02 4.18
CA ALA A 28 19.61 10.49 4.12
C ALA A 28 20.34 10.48 5.47
N ASP A 29 19.93 11.33 6.41
CA ASP A 29 20.45 11.39 7.78
C ASP A 29 19.74 10.41 8.74
N GLY A 30 18.82 9.59 8.23
CA GLY A 30 18.05 8.63 9.01
C GLY A 30 16.83 9.24 9.71
N GLN A 31 16.52 10.52 9.48
CA GLN A 31 15.31 11.13 10.02
C GLN A 31 14.06 10.59 9.31
N VAL A 32 13.05 10.18 10.07
CA VAL A 32 11.73 9.82 9.49
C VAL A 32 11.08 11.08 8.91
N VAL A 33 10.71 11.01 7.64
CA VAL A 33 10.03 12.11 6.94
C VAL A 33 8.58 11.80 6.62
N GLU A 34 8.21 10.52 6.57
CA GLU A 34 6.86 10.10 6.25
C GLU A 34 6.54 8.75 6.89
N VAL A 35 5.32 8.63 7.40
CA VAL A 35 4.65 7.34 7.60
C VAL A 35 3.41 7.36 6.72
N ASN A 36 3.33 6.38 5.83
CA ASN A 36 2.28 6.29 4.82
C ASN A 36 1.60 4.92 4.91
N GLU A 37 0.29 4.95 5.09
CA GLU A 37 -0.59 3.79 5.09
C GLU A 37 -1.47 3.84 3.84
N MET A 38 -1.44 2.79 3.03
CA MET A 38 -2.15 2.73 1.75
C MET A 38 -2.99 1.47 1.64
N VAL A 39 -4.16 1.63 1.01
CA VAL A 39 -5.03 0.56 0.55
C VAL A 39 -5.06 0.59 -0.97
N LEU A 40 -4.63 -0.50 -1.61
CA LEU A 40 -4.51 -0.60 -3.06
C LEU A 40 -5.44 -1.67 -3.61
N ASP A 41 -6.12 -1.39 -4.73
CA ASP A 41 -6.88 -2.41 -5.48
C ASP A 41 -5.94 -3.51 -5.98
N ALA A 42 -6.13 -4.73 -5.50
CA ALA A 42 -5.25 -5.86 -5.82
C ALA A 42 -5.34 -6.30 -7.30
N SER A 43 -6.36 -5.86 -8.04
CA SER A 43 -6.48 -6.14 -9.47
C SER A 43 -5.70 -5.15 -10.34
N ALA A 44 -5.38 -3.96 -9.80
CA ALA A 44 -4.73 -2.88 -10.53
C ALA A 44 -3.22 -2.79 -10.29
N TYR A 45 -2.70 -3.43 -9.24
CA TYR A 45 -1.30 -3.33 -8.82
C TYR A 45 -0.63 -4.69 -8.66
N VAL A 46 0.62 -4.78 -9.10
CA VAL A 46 1.53 -5.90 -8.84
C VAL A 46 2.75 -5.35 -8.10
N LEU A 47 3.08 -5.95 -6.95
CA LEU A 47 4.27 -5.60 -6.19
C LEU A 47 5.40 -6.56 -6.56
N GLU A 48 6.36 -6.07 -7.33
CA GLU A 48 7.55 -6.82 -7.71
C GLU A 48 8.72 -6.47 -6.78
N HIS A 49 9.43 -7.48 -6.30
CA HIS A 49 10.62 -7.32 -5.48
C HIS A 49 11.77 -8.10 -6.10
N ALA A 50 12.91 -7.43 -6.28
CA ALA A 50 14.16 -8.06 -6.66
C ALA A 50 15.11 -8.04 -5.45
N PHE A 51 15.65 -9.19 -5.10
CA PHE A 51 16.64 -9.34 -4.05
C PHE A 51 17.92 -9.89 -4.68
N ASP A 52 19.06 -9.29 -4.35
CA ASP A 52 20.34 -9.87 -4.72
C ASP A 52 20.56 -11.18 -3.96
N ALA A 53 21.29 -12.12 -4.57
CA ALA A 53 21.70 -13.35 -3.89
C ALA A 53 22.60 -13.00 -2.68
N PRO A 54 22.49 -13.75 -1.57
CA PRO A 54 23.21 -13.44 -0.33
C PRO A 54 24.73 -13.51 -0.46
#